data_AF-A0A2V7U6X8-F1
#
_entry.id   AF-A0A2V7U6X8-F1
#
_cell.length_a   1.000
_cell.length_b   1.000
_cell.length_c   1.000
_cell.angle_alpha   90.00
_cell.angle_beta   90.00
_cell.angle_gamma   90.00
#
_symmetry.space_group_name_H-M   'P 1'
#
loop_
_entity.id
_entity.type
_entity.pdbx_description
1 polymer ?
#
loop_
_entity_poly.entity_id
_entity_poly.type
_entity_poly.pdbx_seq_one_letter_code
_entity_poly.pdbx_strand_id
1 'polypeptide(L)'
;SGYLWLFPRPDHVGVGICAPLAGVPTKAMLARLEREVAVSFPAMIEDEAPRYAHTIPSPSADPRSILEIAGPRWALVGDAAALADPITGEGIFFALCSATVLAQTLRETGSPATYPARALEDFGRELNKAAALRDRFYSPGLARRMIAYARRSRAIRGAQAKAAPHRSALPARDRQVTPLLRRVAWPFHAEAAEGTQRPPRTETESGSIR
;
A
#
# COMPACT_ATOMS: atom_id res chain seq x y z
N SER A 1 -5.03 -7.25 10.13
CA SER A 1 -4.66 -5.82 9.91
C SER A 1 -4.38 -5.59 8.44
N GLY A 2 -4.53 -4.36 7.96
CA GLY A 2 -4.19 -3.95 6.59
C GLY A 2 -3.77 -2.48 6.59
N TYR A 3 -3.85 -1.79 5.44
CA TYR A 3 -3.48 -0.37 5.35
C TYR A 3 -4.48 0.43 4.50
N LEU A 4 -4.46 1.75 4.69
CA LEU A 4 -5.09 2.73 3.81
C LEU A 4 -4.02 3.38 2.94
N TRP A 5 -4.42 3.85 1.76
CA TRP A 5 -3.59 4.71 0.91
C TRP A 5 -4.39 5.90 0.39
N LEU A 6 -3.64 6.91 -0.04
CA LEU A 6 -4.13 8.12 -0.67
C LEU A 6 -3.18 8.50 -1.80
N PHE A 7 -3.69 8.52 -3.04
CA PHE A 7 -2.95 8.83 -4.26
C PHE A 7 -3.50 10.10 -4.90
N PRO A 8 -2.85 11.25 -4.69
CA PRO A 8 -3.30 12.51 -5.27
C PRO A 8 -3.07 12.53 -6.80
N ARG A 9 -4.06 13.04 -7.54
CA ARG A 9 -4.01 13.33 -8.97
C ARG A 9 -4.32 14.82 -9.18
N PRO A 10 -4.10 15.39 -10.38
CA PRO A 10 -4.33 16.82 -10.61
C PRO A 10 -5.77 17.28 -10.33
N ASP A 11 -6.74 16.40 -10.54
CA ASP A 11 -8.18 16.68 -10.55
C ASP A 11 -8.95 15.93 -9.46
N HIS A 12 -8.42 14.82 -8.94
CA HIS A 12 -9.06 14.02 -7.90
C HIS A 12 -8.05 13.33 -6.99
N VAL A 13 -8.53 12.65 -5.95
CA VAL A 13 -7.70 11.85 -5.05
C VAL A 13 -8.23 10.43 -4.98
N GLY A 14 -7.41 9.45 -5.34
CA GLY A 14 -7.73 8.05 -5.15
C GLY A 14 -7.47 7.64 -3.71
N VAL A 15 -8.49 7.24 -2.97
CA VAL A 15 -8.37 6.69 -1.61
C VAL A 15 -8.76 5.22 -1.61
N GLY A 16 -8.08 4.43 -0.78
CA GLY A 16 -8.41 3.01 -0.70
C GLY A 16 -7.94 2.36 0.58
N ILE A 17 -8.50 1.19 0.85
CA ILE A 17 -8.23 0.35 2.01
C ILE A 17 -8.08 -1.10 1.55
N CYS A 18 -7.13 -1.83 2.13
CA CYS A 18 -7.00 -3.27 1.90
C CYS A 18 -6.88 -4.01 3.23
N ALA A 19 -7.23 -5.29 3.19
CA ALA A 19 -7.10 -6.22 4.29
C ALA A 19 -6.97 -7.65 3.70
N PRO A 20 -6.44 -8.62 4.47
CA PRO A 20 -6.46 -10.02 4.06
C PRO A 20 -7.88 -10.47 3.69
N LEU A 21 -7.97 -11.25 2.62
CA LEU A 21 -9.24 -11.78 2.14
C LEU A 21 -9.95 -12.56 3.25
N ALA A 22 -11.28 -12.41 3.32
CA ALA A 22 -12.14 -12.97 4.36
C ALA A 22 -11.85 -12.51 5.81
N GLY A 23 -10.87 -11.62 6.03
CA GLY A 23 -10.58 -11.09 7.36
C GLY A 23 -11.57 -10.01 7.83
N VAL A 24 -12.10 -9.21 6.90
CA VAL A 24 -13.08 -8.15 7.17
C VAL A 24 -14.06 -8.08 6.00
N PRO A 25 -15.39 -8.00 6.24
CA PRO A 25 -16.35 -7.80 5.16
C PRO A 25 -16.11 -6.49 4.40
N THR A 26 -16.23 -6.50 3.07
CA THR A 26 -16.00 -5.33 2.21
C THR A 26 -16.81 -4.11 2.65
N LYS A 27 -18.08 -4.30 3.06
CA LYS A 27 -18.93 -3.21 3.57
C LYS A 27 -18.34 -2.53 4.81
N ALA A 28 -17.74 -3.31 5.72
CA ALA A 28 -17.11 -2.76 6.91
C ALA A 28 -15.80 -2.02 6.58
N MET A 29 -15.06 -2.49 5.56
CA MET A 29 -13.88 -1.78 5.06
C MET A 29 -14.25 -0.44 4.42
N LEU A 30 -15.29 -0.39 3.58
CA LEU A 30 -15.77 0.84 2.97
C LEU A 30 -16.26 1.84 4.03
N ALA A 31 -17.09 1.41 4.98
CA ALA A 31 -17.53 2.27 6.07
C ALA A 31 -16.38 2.79 6.94
N ARG A 32 -15.30 2.01 7.10
CA ARG A 32 -14.08 2.46 7.77
C ARG A 32 -13.35 3.51 6.93
N LEU A 33 -13.16 3.27 5.63
CA LEU A 33 -12.52 4.20 4.71
C LEU A 33 -13.25 5.55 4.68
N GLU A 34 -14.58 5.53 4.47
CA GLU A 34 -15.42 6.72 4.44
C GLU A 34 -15.31 7.54 5.73
N ARG A 35 -15.32 6.87 6.89
CA ARG A 35 -15.13 7.53 8.18
C ARG A 35 -13.75 8.20 8.30
N GLU A 36 -12.67 7.51 7.90
CA GLU A 36 -11.32 8.07 7.99
C GLU A 36 -11.12 9.26 7.04
N VAL A 37 -11.68 9.18 5.84
CA VAL A 37 -11.69 10.28 4.87
C VAL A 37 -12.48 11.46 5.42
N ALA A 38 -13.66 11.22 6.00
CA ALA A 38 -14.49 12.29 6.56
C ALA A 38 -13.81 13.04 7.71
N VAL A 39 -13.10 12.31 8.57
CA VAL A 39 -12.37 12.91 9.69
C VAL A 39 -11.12 13.65 9.23
N SER A 40 -10.38 13.10 8.27
CA SER A 40 -9.08 13.63 7.87
C SER A 40 -9.16 14.71 6.79
N PHE A 41 -10.20 14.64 5.94
CA PHE A 41 -10.34 15.43 4.73
C PHE A 41 -11.80 15.84 4.45
N PRO A 42 -12.47 16.54 5.38
CA PRO A 42 -13.90 16.83 5.28
C PRO A 42 -14.28 17.64 4.02
N ALA A 43 -13.37 18.46 3.49
CA ALA A 43 -13.60 19.27 2.29
C ALA A 43 -13.45 18.50 0.96
N MET A 44 -12.99 17.24 0.99
CA MET A 44 -12.77 16.42 -0.22
C MET A 44 -13.84 15.33 -0.40
N ILE A 45 -14.92 15.37 0.38
CA ILE A 45 -15.99 14.37 0.29
C ILE A 45 -16.98 14.80 -0.78
N GLU A 46 -17.18 13.92 -1.76
CA GLU A 46 -18.31 13.97 -2.69
C GLU A 46 -19.21 12.75 -2.42
N ASP A 47 -20.52 12.96 -2.31
CA ASP A 47 -21.47 11.90 -1.97
C ASP A 47 -21.53 10.78 -3.03
N GLU A 48 -21.24 11.11 -4.30
CA GLU A 48 -21.38 10.22 -5.46
C GLU A 48 -20.05 9.66 -6.00
N ALA A 49 -18.97 9.71 -5.22
CA ALA A 49 -17.68 9.20 -5.67
C ALA A 49 -17.76 7.71 -6.10
N PRO A 50 -17.20 7.33 -7.26
CA PRO A 50 -17.24 5.95 -7.75
C PRO A 50 -16.44 5.03 -6.83
N ARG A 51 -16.98 3.83 -6.58
CA ARG A 51 -16.41 2.83 -5.67
C ARG A 51 -15.99 1.58 -6.45
N TYR A 52 -14.79 1.09 -6.17
CA TYR A 52 -14.22 -0.09 -6.79
C TYR A 52 -13.71 -1.08 -5.74
N ALA A 53 -13.79 -2.37 -6.03
CA ALA A 53 -13.27 -3.42 -5.17
C ALA A 53 -12.68 -4.54 -6.03
N HIS A 54 -11.43 -4.90 -5.73
CA HIS A 54 -10.71 -5.97 -6.41
C HIS A 54 -9.88 -6.77 -5.42
N THR A 55 -9.58 -8.02 -5.77
CA THR A 55 -8.61 -8.84 -5.05
C THR A 55 -7.20 -8.50 -5.50
N ILE A 56 -6.23 -8.61 -4.59
CA ILE A 56 -4.80 -8.44 -4.89
C ILE A 56 -4.14 -9.82 -4.67
N PRO A 57 -4.04 -10.66 -5.71
CA PRO A 57 -3.50 -12.01 -5.58
C PRO A 57 -1.98 -11.98 -5.47
N SER A 58 -1.44 -12.63 -4.44
CA SER A 58 -0.01 -12.64 -4.11
C SER A 58 0.50 -14.07 -3.93
N PRO A 59 1.81 -14.34 -4.12
CA PRO A 59 2.32 -15.70 -4.00
C PRO A 59 2.37 -16.13 -2.53
N SER A 60 2.54 -17.43 -2.31
CA SER A 60 2.75 -17.96 -0.96
C SER A 60 4.23 -17.88 -0.58
N ALA A 61 4.56 -18.25 0.66
CA ALA A 61 5.96 -18.41 1.07
C ALA A 61 6.64 -19.63 0.41
N ASP A 62 5.84 -20.57 -0.13
CA ASP A 62 6.34 -21.74 -0.85
C ASP A 62 6.71 -21.34 -2.29
N PRO A 63 7.98 -21.55 -2.73
CA PRO A 63 8.40 -21.29 -4.10
C PRO A 63 7.56 -21.98 -5.18
N ARG A 64 6.86 -23.07 -4.84
CA ARG A 64 5.92 -23.73 -5.76
C ARG A 64 4.83 -22.80 -6.29
N SER A 65 4.41 -21.81 -5.50
CA SER A 65 3.45 -20.79 -5.96
C SER A 65 3.93 -20.00 -7.18
N ILE A 66 5.24 -19.98 -7.45
CA ILE A 66 5.85 -19.35 -8.61
C ILE A 66 6.33 -20.40 -9.61
N LEU A 67 6.83 -21.56 -9.16
CA LEU A 67 7.30 -22.61 -10.07
C LEU A 67 6.16 -23.25 -10.90
N GLU A 68 4.92 -23.13 -10.46
CA GLU A 68 3.74 -23.70 -11.12
C GLU A 68 2.98 -22.70 -12.02
N ILE A 69 3.57 -21.53 -12.33
CA ILE A 69 2.93 -20.50 -13.17
C ILE A 69 3.02 -20.76 -14.68
N ALA A 70 3.55 -21.92 -15.09
CA ALA A 70 3.60 -22.32 -16.50
C ALA A 70 3.53 -23.83 -16.67
N GLY A 71 3.14 -24.23 -17.88
CA GLY A 71 3.14 -25.61 -18.35
C GLY A 71 3.54 -25.72 -19.82
N PRO A 72 3.34 -26.88 -20.48
CA PRO A 72 3.94 -27.16 -21.79
C PRO A 72 3.64 -26.16 -22.91
N ARG A 73 2.46 -25.53 -22.90
CA ARG A 73 2.03 -24.54 -23.92
C ARG A 73 1.25 -23.37 -23.33
N TRP A 74 1.46 -23.09 -22.05
CA TRP A 74 0.79 -21.98 -21.36
C TRP A 74 1.72 -21.41 -20.30
N ALA A 75 1.54 -20.12 -20.01
CA ALA A 75 2.21 -19.43 -18.93
C ALA A 75 1.29 -18.31 -18.42
N LEU A 76 1.40 -18.01 -17.13
CA LEU A 76 0.65 -16.96 -16.46
C LEU A 76 1.58 -15.78 -16.13
N VAL A 77 1.02 -14.58 -16.13
CA VAL A 77 1.73 -13.32 -15.80
C VAL A 77 0.84 -12.45 -14.92
N GLY A 78 1.45 -11.53 -14.18
CA GLY A 78 0.74 -10.57 -13.31
C GLY A 78 -0.23 -11.24 -12.34
N ASP A 79 -1.43 -10.69 -12.21
CA ASP A 79 -2.46 -11.18 -11.28
C ASP A 79 -2.92 -12.61 -11.57
N ALA A 80 -2.89 -13.04 -12.84
CA ALA A 80 -3.22 -14.42 -13.21
C ALA A 80 -2.22 -15.42 -12.63
N ALA A 81 -0.97 -15.00 -12.41
CA ALA A 81 0.07 -15.76 -11.73
C ALA A 81 0.18 -15.44 -10.23
N ALA A 82 -0.73 -14.63 -9.67
CA ALA A 82 -0.70 -14.15 -8.30
C ALA A 82 0.63 -13.51 -7.91
N LEU A 83 1.16 -12.59 -8.73
CA LEU A 83 2.51 -12.02 -8.54
C LEU A 83 2.54 -10.64 -7.86
N ALA A 84 1.44 -10.19 -7.25
CA ALA A 84 1.47 -8.95 -6.48
C ALA A 84 2.30 -9.12 -5.20
N ASP A 85 2.99 -8.05 -4.78
CA ASP A 85 3.80 -8.06 -3.56
C ASP A 85 2.93 -8.28 -2.30
N PRO A 86 3.18 -9.33 -1.49
CA PRO A 86 2.37 -9.68 -0.33
C PRO A 86 2.29 -8.61 0.77
N ILE A 87 3.24 -7.67 0.81
CA ILE A 87 3.30 -6.61 1.82
C ILE A 87 2.71 -5.33 1.23
N THR A 88 3.21 -4.87 0.10
CA THR A 88 2.87 -3.56 -0.47
C THR A 88 1.65 -3.60 -1.38
N GLY A 89 1.27 -4.76 -1.90
CA GLY A 89 0.22 -4.88 -2.93
C GLY A 89 0.63 -4.34 -4.30
N GLU A 90 1.91 -4.04 -4.53
CA GLU A 90 2.42 -3.66 -5.85
C GLU A 90 2.25 -4.82 -6.82
N GLY A 91 1.41 -4.67 -7.84
CA GLY A 91 1.17 -5.70 -8.87
C GLY A 91 1.53 -5.26 -10.28
N ILE A 92 1.51 -3.96 -10.56
CA ILE A 92 1.78 -3.43 -11.91
C ILE A 92 3.23 -3.70 -12.29
N PHE A 93 4.18 -3.40 -11.39
CA PHE A 93 5.59 -3.69 -11.61
C PHE A 93 5.83 -5.18 -11.91
N PHE A 94 5.29 -6.09 -11.10
CA PHE A 94 5.51 -7.52 -11.28
C PHE A 94 4.75 -8.12 -12.47
N ALA A 95 3.63 -7.52 -12.89
CA ALA A 95 2.99 -7.87 -14.16
C ALA A 95 3.90 -7.57 -15.35
N LEU A 96 4.58 -6.42 -15.35
CA LEU A 96 5.54 -6.06 -16.40
C LEU A 96 6.81 -6.90 -16.34
N CYS A 97 7.36 -7.16 -15.14
CA CYS A 97 8.53 -8.04 -14.98
C CYS A 97 8.23 -9.46 -15.47
N SER A 98 7.14 -10.06 -15.00
CA SER A 98 6.75 -11.42 -15.42
C SER A 98 6.52 -11.54 -16.92
N ALA A 99 5.83 -10.57 -17.53
CA ALA A 99 5.66 -10.52 -18.98
C ALA A 99 7.00 -10.41 -19.73
N THR A 100 7.94 -9.61 -19.21
CA THR A 100 9.27 -9.44 -19.80
C THR A 100 10.08 -10.73 -19.74
N VAL A 101 10.14 -11.39 -18.58
CA VAL A 101 10.86 -12.66 -18.42
C VAL A 101 10.25 -13.75 -19.31
N LEU A 102 8.92 -13.82 -19.39
CA LEU A 102 8.24 -14.77 -20.28
C LEU A 102 8.57 -14.50 -21.75
N ALA A 103 8.47 -13.24 -22.21
CA ALA A 103 8.75 -12.87 -23.58
C ALA A 103 10.20 -13.19 -23.98
N GLN A 104 11.17 -12.91 -23.11
CA GLN A 104 12.58 -13.26 -23.33
C GLN A 104 12.77 -14.77 -23.41
N THR A 105 12.14 -15.52 -22.51
CA THR A 105 12.22 -16.98 -22.48
C THR A 105 11.66 -17.63 -23.75
N LEU A 106 10.52 -17.13 -24.22
CA LEU A 106 9.91 -17.59 -25.47
C LEU A 106 10.78 -17.26 -26.68
N ARG A 107 11.40 -16.07 -26.71
CA ARG A 107 12.32 -15.68 -27.79
C ARG A 107 13.58 -16.53 -27.84
N GLU A 108 14.11 -16.91 -26.68
CA GLU A 108 15.38 -17.66 -26.58
C GLU A 108 15.20 -19.16 -26.79
N THR A 109 14.10 -19.74 -26.31
CA THR A 109 13.92 -21.20 -26.25
C THR A 109 12.73 -21.71 -27.06
N GLY A 110 11.84 -20.83 -27.53
CA GLY A 110 10.60 -21.21 -28.20
C GLY A 110 9.55 -21.85 -27.28
N SER A 111 9.77 -21.85 -25.96
CA SER A 111 8.94 -22.54 -24.97
C SER A 111 8.90 -21.79 -23.63
N PRO A 112 7.82 -21.87 -22.84
CA PRO A 112 7.78 -21.30 -21.49
C PRO A 112 8.45 -22.21 -20.43
N ALA A 113 9.04 -23.34 -20.81
CA ALA A 113 9.50 -24.36 -19.85
C ALA A 113 10.46 -23.82 -18.77
N THR A 114 11.34 -22.87 -19.11
CA THR A 114 12.31 -22.29 -18.16
C THR A 114 11.81 -20.99 -17.51
N TYR A 115 10.65 -20.48 -17.89
CA TYR A 115 10.12 -19.21 -17.39
C TYR A 115 9.89 -19.21 -15.87
N PRO A 116 9.26 -20.23 -15.25
CA PRO A 116 9.03 -20.22 -13.80
C PRO A 116 10.33 -20.15 -12.99
N ALA A 117 11.37 -20.86 -13.41
CA ALA A 117 12.67 -20.84 -12.76
C ALA A 117 13.33 -19.45 -12.87
N ARG A 118 13.27 -18.83 -14.06
CA ARG A 118 13.80 -17.48 -14.29
C ARG A 118 13.03 -16.42 -13.51
N ALA A 119 11.69 -16.52 -13.47
CA ALA A 119 10.85 -15.62 -12.69
C ALA A 119 11.15 -15.73 -11.18
N LEU A 120 11.35 -16.95 -10.69
CA LEU A 120 11.74 -17.19 -9.31
C LEU A 120 13.09 -16.55 -8.98
N GLU A 121 14.08 -16.68 -9.86
CA GLU A 121 15.41 -16.11 -9.69
C GLU A 121 15.42 -14.57 -9.78
N ASP A 122 14.70 -14.00 -10.76
CA ASP A 122 14.69 -12.56 -11.02
C ASP A 122 13.98 -11.78 -9.91
N PHE A 123 12.77 -12.20 -9.52
CA PHE A 123 11.97 -11.48 -8.53
C PHE A 123 11.22 -12.37 -7.53
N GLY A 124 10.94 -13.63 -7.88
CA GLY A 124 10.05 -14.48 -7.09
C GLY A 124 10.56 -14.81 -5.69
N ARG A 125 11.87 -14.96 -5.51
CA ARG A 125 12.46 -15.19 -4.17
C ARG A 125 12.15 -14.06 -3.20
N GLU A 126 12.16 -12.81 -3.65
CA GLU A 126 11.82 -11.66 -2.81
C GLU A 126 10.32 -11.64 -2.50
N LEU A 127 9.47 -11.97 -3.48
CA LEU A 127 8.03 -12.12 -3.24
C LEU A 127 7.71 -13.24 -2.23
N ASN A 128 8.35 -14.41 -2.33
CA ASN A 128 8.16 -15.49 -1.35
C ASN A 128 8.63 -15.07 0.05
N LYS A 129 9.75 -14.33 0.18
CA LYS A 129 10.20 -13.75 1.45
C LYS A 129 9.20 -12.76 2.01
N ALA A 130 8.67 -11.87 1.17
CA ALA A 130 7.61 -10.93 1.56
C ALA A 130 6.36 -11.68 2.05
N ALA A 131 5.97 -12.77 1.39
CA ALA A 131 4.86 -13.62 1.81
C ALA A 131 5.10 -14.23 3.20
N ALA A 132 6.32 -14.73 3.47
CA ALA A 132 6.70 -15.26 4.76
C ALA A 132 6.70 -14.20 5.88
N LEU A 133 6.96 -12.93 5.55
CA LEU A 133 7.03 -11.83 6.51
C LEU A 133 5.71 -11.07 6.68
N ARG A 134 4.72 -11.28 5.80
CA ARG A 134 3.45 -10.55 5.75
C ARG A 134 2.76 -10.49 7.10
N ASP A 135 2.54 -11.62 7.75
CA ASP A 135 1.73 -11.66 8.98
C ASP A 135 2.43 -10.93 10.14
N ARG A 136 3.77 -10.98 10.18
CA ARG A 136 4.58 -10.19 11.11
C ARG A 136 4.51 -8.69 10.77
N PHE A 137 4.55 -8.32 9.49
CA PHE A 137 4.42 -6.94 9.05
C PHE A 137 3.07 -6.33 9.46
N TYR A 138 2.00 -7.13 9.38
CA TYR A 138 0.65 -6.74 9.77
C TYR A 138 0.31 -7.02 11.24
N SER A 139 1.30 -7.37 12.07
CA SER A 139 1.08 -7.63 13.48
C SER A 139 0.59 -6.38 14.23
N PRO A 140 -0.32 -6.53 15.21
CA PRO A 140 -0.78 -5.42 16.03
C PRO A 140 0.37 -4.61 16.63
N GLY A 141 0.26 -3.28 16.48
CA GLY A 141 1.22 -2.34 17.04
C GLY A 141 2.54 -2.18 16.27
N LEU A 142 2.85 -2.99 15.25
CA LEU A 142 4.09 -2.79 14.49
C LEU A 142 4.10 -1.45 13.77
N ALA A 143 3.02 -1.11 13.05
CA ALA A 143 2.88 0.20 12.41
C ALA A 143 3.03 1.35 13.40
N ARG A 144 2.38 1.26 14.57
CA ARG A 144 2.49 2.27 15.65
C ARG A 144 3.93 2.39 16.15
N ARG A 145 4.63 1.27 16.36
CA ARG A 145 6.05 1.26 16.74
C ARG A 145 6.92 1.89 15.65
N MET A 146 6.71 1.54 14.39
CA MET A 146 7.43 2.09 13.24
C MET A 146 7.26 3.60 13.13
N ILE A 147 6.05 4.12 13.33
CA ILE A 147 5.76 5.56 13.39
C ILE A 147 6.44 6.22 14.59
N ALA A 148 6.37 5.61 15.79
CA ALA A 148 7.00 6.15 16.99
C ALA A 148 8.53 6.22 16.85
N TYR A 149 9.16 5.19 16.29
CA TYR A 149 10.60 5.16 16.02
C TYR A 149 10.99 6.15 14.92
N ALA A 150 10.18 6.26 13.85
CA ALA A 150 10.37 7.27 12.82
C ALA A 150 10.32 8.67 13.41
N ARG A 151 9.43 8.98 14.35
CA ARG A 151 9.41 10.30 15.01
C ARG A 151 10.69 10.59 15.82
N ARG A 152 11.35 9.56 16.35
CA ARG A 152 12.51 9.68 17.24
C ARG A 152 13.88 9.61 16.55
N SER A 153 13.97 9.12 15.31
CA SER A 153 15.26 8.94 14.63
C SER A 153 15.25 9.37 13.16
N ARG A 154 16.15 10.29 12.79
CA ARG A 154 16.39 10.67 11.39
C ARG A 154 16.89 9.51 10.54
N ALA A 155 17.71 8.62 11.11
CA ALA A 155 18.23 7.45 10.40
C ALA A 155 17.11 6.45 10.06
N ILE A 156 16.20 6.21 11.01
CA ILE A 156 15.04 5.32 10.79
C ILE A 156 14.07 5.93 9.78
N ARG A 157 13.83 7.25 9.83
CA ARG A 157 13.07 7.96 8.77
C ARG A 157 13.71 7.79 7.40
N GLY A 158 15.03 7.97 7.33
CA GLY A 158 15.79 7.82 6.09
C GLY A 158 15.73 6.41 5.52
N ALA A 159 15.80 5.39 6.38
CA ALA A 159 15.67 3.99 5.99
C ALA A 159 14.25 3.66 5.48
N GLN A 160 13.21 4.11 6.18
CA GLN A 160 11.81 3.91 5.77
C GLN A 160 11.49 4.61 4.44
N ALA A 161 11.98 5.85 4.25
CA ALA A 161 11.78 6.58 3.01
C ALA A 161 12.49 5.95 1.79
N LYS A 162 13.56 5.18 2.03
CA LYS A 162 14.27 4.43 0.98
C LYS A 162 13.65 3.05 0.69
N ALA A 163 12.83 2.54 1.60
CA ALA A 163 12.13 1.26 1.46
C ALA A 163 10.83 1.36 0.61
N ALA A 164 10.54 2.52 0.02
CA ALA A 164 9.48 2.67 -0.97
C ALA A 164 9.75 1.78 -2.20
N PRO A 165 8.72 1.28 -2.90
CA PRO A 165 8.85 0.10 -3.77
C PRO A 165 9.83 0.32 -4.91
N HIS A 166 10.78 -0.60 -5.02
CA HIS A 166 11.63 -0.89 -6.18
C HIS A 166 12.24 0.30 -6.94
N ARG A 167 13.22 0.96 -6.30
CA ARG A 167 14.16 1.84 -7.02
C ARG A 167 15.37 1.10 -7.64
N SER A 168 15.51 -0.20 -7.40
CA SER A 168 16.77 -0.93 -7.61
C SER A 168 16.68 -2.19 -8.48
N ALA A 169 15.57 -2.43 -9.19
CA ALA A 169 15.40 -3.65 -10.01
C ALA A 169 15.08 -3.40 -11.50
N LEU A 170 15.42 -2.23 -12.03
CA LEU A 170 15.44 -2.03 -13.49
C LEU A 170 16.85 -2.35 -14.02
N PRO A 171 17.01 -3.24 -15.01
CA PRO A 171 18.30 -3.39 -15.70
C PRO A 171 18.74 -2.03 -16.27
N ALA A 172 20.05 -1.78 -16.29
CA ALA A 172 20.66 -0.47 -16.55
C ALA A 172 20.29 0.19 -17.91
N ARG A 173 19.54 -0.50 -18.78
CA ARG A 173 19.19 -0.06 -20.13
C ARG A 173 17.87 0.70 -20.25
N ASP A 174 16.97 0.67 -19.26
CA ASP A 174 15.65 1.32 -19.36
C ASP A 174 15.44 2.48 -18.38
N ARG A 175 16.48 3.29 -18.16
CA ARG A 175 16.42 4.50 -17.31
C ARG A 175 15.54 5.65 -17.85
N GLN A 176 14.86 5.51 -18.98
CA GLN A 176 14.13 6.61 -19.62
C GLN A 176 12.62 6.63 -19.39
N VAL A 177 12.02 5.71 -18.65
CA VAL A 177 10.59 5.78 -18.30
C VAL A 177 10.43 6.06 -16.81
N THR A 178 10.62 7.32 -16.41
CA THR A 178 10.25 7.82 -15.09
C THR A 178 9.18 8.90 -15.25
N PRO A 179 8.03 8.77 -14.57
CA PRO A 179 7.43 9.95 -13.98
C PRO A 179 7.20 9.77 -12.47
N LEU A 180 7.76 10.73 -11.73
CA LEU A 180 7.20 11.31 -10.51
C LEU A 180 6.63 10.38 -9.42
N LEU A 181 7.51 9.86 -8.57
CA LEU A 181 7.22 9.72 -7.14
C LEU A 181 7.98 10.81 -6.38
N ARG A 182 7.52 12.06 -6.50
CA ARG A 182 8.01 13.15 -5.65
C ARG A 182 7.40 13.00 -4.25
N ARG A 183 8.30 12.79 -3.29
CA ARG A 183 8.19 13.05 -1.85
C ARG A 183 7.08 14.03 -1.47
N VAL A 184 6.17 13.58 -0.60
CA VAL A 184 5.57 14.44 0.42
C VAL A 184 5.91 13.83 1.78
N ALA A 185 7.05 14.26 2.32
CA ALA A 185 7.24 14.25 3.76
C ALA A 185 6.56 15.53 4.27
N TRP A 186 5.36 15.42 4.84
CA TRP A 186 4.71 16.55 5.50
C TRP A 186 4.68 16.34 7.02
N PRO A 187 5.06 17.36 7.83
CA PRO A 187 5.06 17.27 9.28
C PRO A 187 3.65 17.50 9.84
N PHE A 188 3.19 16.57 10.69
CA PHE A 188 2.11 16.85 11.63
C PHE A 188 2.61 17.87 12.66
N HIS A 189 2.15 19.12 12.56
CA HIS A 189 2.15 20.03 13.71
C HIS A 189 1.04 19.58 14.65
N ALA A 190 1.43 19.15 15.84
CA ALA A 190 0.53 19.01 16.97
C ALA A 190 0.39 20.38 17.61
N GLU A 191 -0.76 21.02 17.46
CA GLU A 191 -1.19 22.01 18.45
C GLU A 191 -1.85 21.23 19.58
N ALA A 192 -1.12 21.18 20.69
CA ALA A 192 -1.63 20.73 21.96
C ALA A 192 -2.74 21.69 22.41
N ALA A 193 -3.85 21.13 22.85
CA ALA A 193 -4.85 21.84 23.61
C ALA A 193 -4.22 22.40 24.90
N GLU A 194 -4.10 23.72 24.97
CA GLU A 194 -4.02 24.48 26.22
C GLU A 194 -5.22 25.41 26.28
N GLY A 195 -5.94 25.39 27.40
CA GLY A 195 -6.93 26.42 27.71
C GLY A 195 -8.36 25.92 27.99
N THR A 196 -8.52 25.09 29.02
CA THR A 196 -9.80 25.04 29.75
C THR A 196 -10.02 26.40 30.43
N GLN A 197 -10.76 27.31 29.80
CA GLN A 197 -11.30 28.49 30.46
C GLN A 197 -12.80 28.31 30.74
N ARG A 198 -13.08 28.31 32.03
CA ARG A 198 -14.38 28.26 32.71
C ARG A 198 -15.26 29.45 32.27
N PRO A 199 -16.58 29.28 32.09
CA PRO A 199 -17.46 30.39 31.73
C PRO A 199 -17.60 31.38 32.92
N PRO A 200 -17.76 32.69 32.66
CA PRO A 200 -17.99 33.66 33.72
C PRO A 200 -19.39 33.49 34.31
N ARG A 201 -19.47 33.59 35.64
CA ARG A 201 -20.72 33.78 36.39
C ARG A 201 -21.21 35.20 36.13
N THR A 202 -22.42 35.36 35.61
CA THR A 202 -23.14 36.63 35.67
C THR A 202 -23.83 36.73 37.03
N GLU A 203 -23.29 37.59 37.89
CA GLU A 203 -24.01 38.16 39.02
C GLU A 203 -25.08 39.13 38.46
N THR A 204 -26.33 38.92 38.84
CA THR A 204 -27.37 39.95 38.81
C THR A 204 -27.91 40.08 40.23
N GLU A 205 -27.38 41.06 40.97
CA GLU A 205 -28.02 41.58 42.17
C GLU A 205 -28.94 42.75 41.80
N SER A 206 -30.22 42.54 42.09
CA SER A 206 -31.16 43.44 42.78
C SER A 206 -31.42 44.85 42.26
N GLY A 207 -32.69 45.07 41.87
CA GLY A 207 -33.30 46.39 41.74
C GLY A 207 -34.83 46.31 41.61
N SER A 208 -35.52 46.37 42.75
CA SER A 208 -36.97 46.60 42.90
C SER A 208 -37.45 47.86 42.16
N ILE A 209 -38.70 47.90 41.67
CA ILE A 209 -39.70 48.99 41.84
C ILE A 209 -41.02 48.62 41.13
N ARG A 210 -42.10 48.63 41.93
CA ARG A 210 -43.56 48.66 41.64
C ARG A 210 -44.28 47.39 41.20
#